data_AF-A0A1V4VVF1-F1
#
_entry.id   AF-A0A1V4VVF1-F1
#
_cell.length_a   1.000
_cell.length_b   1.000
_cell.length_c   1.000
_cell.angle_alpha   90.00
_cell.angle_beta   90.00
_cell.angle_gamma   90.00
#
_symmetry.space_group_name_H-M   'P 1'
#
loop_
_entity.id
_entity.type
_entity.pdbx_description
1 polymer ?
#
loop_
_entity_poly.entity_id
_entity_poly.type
_entity_poly.pdbx_seq_one_letter_code
_entity_poly.pdbx_strand_id
1 'polypeptide(L)'
;MKPHSHEEHKRHTFDSFCKKILKHEARDYYDELKRRREQEISLDELSKKELVQLAVMDEYFKEIYSFNVLGHDIAVADERIGEALKALPTDRRDIILLFYFLDMTDREIGELLNLVRRTVAYRRTSTLQELKNSWREKRMNSTHAKTGNNGLLPFPVIAAASNGDINAINAVLKHYERYIAALSIRQLYDENGNPHLCVDPEFRRRLETKLITRILTFRVA
;
A
#
# COMPACT_ATOMS: atom_id res chain seq x y z
N MET A 1 37.72 38.17 1.59
CA MET A 1 37.34 37.10 0.63
C MET A 1 35.82 37.04 0.55
N LYS A 2 35.22 37.00 -0.64
CA LYS A 2 33.75 36.99 -0.79
C LYS A 2 33.22 35.60 -0.39
N PRO A 3 32.37 35.46 0.65
CA PRO A 3 31.92 34.17 1.19
C PRO A 3 31.05 33.35 0.21
N HIS A 4 30.47 34.02 -0.79
CA HIS A 4 29.50 33.44 -1.72
C HIS A 4 30.05 32.28 -2.57
N SER A 5 31.29 32.40 -3.08
CA SER A 5 31.88 31.39 -3.98
C SER A 5 32.26 30.08 -3.27
N HIS A 6 32.67 30.17 -2.01
CA HIS A 6 33.06 29.01 -1.21
C HIS A 6 31.84 28.18 -0.79
N GLU A 7 30.75 28.85 -0.38
CA GLU A 7 29.49 28.19 -0.04
C GLU A 7 28.84 27.51 -1.26
N GLU A 8 28.86 28.16 -2.43
CA GLU A 8 28.39 27.55 -3.68
C GLU A 8 29.17 26.29 -4.04
N HIS A 9 30.50 26.34 -3.95
CA HIS A 9 31.34 25.17 -4.18
C HIS A 9 30.97 24.02 -3.23
N LYS A 10 30.77 24.30 -1.94
CA LYS A 10 30.36 23.28 -0.96
C LYS A 10 28.99 22.67 -1.27
N ARG A 11 28.03 23.48 -1.70
CA ARG A 11 26.69 23.00 -2.12
C ARG A 11 26.78 22.05 -3.31
N HIS A 12 27.56 22.38 -4.33
CA HIS A 12 27.79 21.52 -5.49
C HIS A 12 28.53 20.22 -5.13
N THR A 13 29.55 20.32 -4.28
CA THR A 13 30.31 19.15 -3.81
C THR A 13 29.44 18.20 -3.00
N PHE A 14 28.58 18.72 -2.13
CA PHE A 14 27.62 17.92 -1.37
C PHE A 14 26.58 17.26 -2.28
N ASP A 15 26.08 17.97 -3.29
CA ASP A 15 25.13 17.39 -4.24
C ASP A 15 25.74 16.25 -5.08
N SER A 16 26.96 16.45 -5.57
CA SER A 16 27.72 15.41 -6.26
C SER A 16 27.96 14.20 -5.35
N PHE A 17 28.34 14.44 -4.10
CA PHE A 17 28.54 13.40 -3.09
C PHE A 17 27.27 12.57 -2.87
N CYS A 18 26.13 13.20 -2.60
CA CYS A 18 24.86 12.51 -2.36
C CYS A 18 24.40 11.71 -3.56
N LYS A 19 24.43 12.30 -4.77
CA LYS A 19 24.05 11.61 -6.01
C LYS A 19 24.96 10.42 -6.30
N LYS A 20 26.26 10.55 -6.05
CA LYS A 20 27.23 9.47 -6.24
C LYS A 20 26.95 8.30 -5.30
N ILE A 21 26.68 8.56 -4.02
CA ILE A 21 26.31 7.53 -3.04
C ILE A 21 25.05 6.79 -3.47
N LEU A 22 23.98 7.52 -3.80
CA LEU A 22 22.71 6.93 -4.20
C LEU A 22 22.86 6.07 -5.46
N LYS A 23 23.62 6.54 -6.45
CA LYS A 23 23.88 5.78 -7.68
C LYS A 23 24.69 4.50 -7.43
N HIS A 24 25.71 4.57 -6.58
CA HIS A 24 26.50 3.38 -6.23
C HIS A 24 25.69 2.38 -5.42
N GLU A 25 24.94 2.84 -4.41
CA GLU A 25 24.07 1.96 -3.63
C GLU A 25 23.00 1.30 -4.50
N ALA A 26 22.45 2.04 -5.46
CA ALA A 26 21.50 1.46 -6.41
C ALA A 26 22.13 0.36 -7.26
N ARG A 27 23.37 0.56 -7.72
CA ARG A 27 24.11 -0.47 -8.44
C ARG A 27 24.38 -1.69 -7.55
N ASP A 28 24.88 -1.47 -6.34
CA ASP A 28 25.18 -2.53 -5.37
C ASP A 28 23.93 -3.37 -5.07
N TYR A 29 22.77 -2.73 -4.94
CA TYR A 29 21.47 -3.38 -4.78
C TYR A 29 21.12 -4.28 -5.97
N TYR A 30 21.24 -3.77 -7.20
CA TYR A 30 20.95 -4.59 -8.39
C TYR A 30 21.93 -5.74 -8.59
N ASP A 31 23.21 -5.54 -8.27
CA ASP A 31 24.24 -6.58 -8.32
C ASP A 31 23.94 -7.67 -7.27
N GLU A 32 23.49 -7.29 -6.08
CA GLU A 32 23.04 -8.22 -5.04
C GLU A 32 21.79 -8.99 -5.45
N LEU A 33 20.77 -8.31 -6.00
CA LEU A 33 19.58 -8.94 -6.54
C LEU A 33 19.91 -9.91 -7.67
N LYS A 34 20.87 -9.56 -8.54
CA LYS A 34 21.30 -10.45 -9.62
C LYS A 34 21.92 -11.74 -9.08
N ARG A 35 22.80 -11.63 -8.08
CA ARG A 35 23.38 -12.80 -7.39
C ARG A 35 22.32 -13.67 -6.74
N ARG A 36 21.34 -13.07 -6.05
CA ARG A 36 20.23 -13.82 -5.45
C ARG A 36 19.38 -14.52 -6.51
N ARG A 37 19.05 -13.86 -7.61
CA ARG A 37 18.28 -14.44 -8.73
C ARG A 37 18.93 -15.64 -9.42
N GLU A 38 20.23 -15.84 -9.27
CA GLU A 38 20.91 -17.04 -9.77
C GLU A 38 20.58 -18.29 -8.93
N GLN A 39 20.09 -18.12 -7.71
CA GLN A 39 19.84 -19.21 -6.75
C GLN A 39 18.40 -19.23 -6.21
N GLU A 40 17.72 -18.08 -6.18
CA GLU A 40 16.47 -17.85 -5.47
C GLU A 40 15.58 -16.85 -6.22
N ILE A 41 14.26 -17.01 -6.13
CA ILE A 41 13.29 -16.01 -6.60
C ILE A 41 12.37 -15.63 -5.44
N SER A 42 12.11 -14.33 -5.28
CA SER A 42 11.18 -13.86 -4.25
C SER A 42 9.75 -14.29 -4.58
N LEU A 43 8.96 -14.64 -3.57
CA LEU A 43 7.55 -14.99 -3.75
C LEU A 43 6.74 -13.85 -4.40
N ASP A 44 7.10 -12.60 -4.12
CA ASP A 44 6.46 -11.41 -4.72
C ASP A 44 6.81 -11.20 -6.20
N GLU A 45 7.88 -11.85 -6.67
CA GLU A 45 8.30 -11.83 -8.07
C GLU A 45 7.72 -12.99 -8.88
N LEU A 46 7.05 -13.95 -8.22
CA LEU A 46 6.39 -15.06 -8.87
C LEU A 46 5.05 -14.62 -9.47
N SER A 47 4.76 -15.12 -10.67
CA SER A 47 3.43 -15.04 -11.23
C SER A 47 2.45 -15.88 -10.41
N LYS A 48 1.16 -15.55 -10.50
CA LYS A 48 0.09 -16.38 -9.92
C LYS A 48 0.17 -17.85 -10.33
N LYS A 49 0.60 -18.11 -11.57
CA LYS A 49 0.71 -19.48 -12.08
C LYS A 49 1.80 -20.25 -11.34
N GLU A 50 2.93 -19.61 -11.05
CA GLU A 50 4.04 -20.21 -10.29
C GLU A 50 3.66 -20.37 -8.81
N LEU A 51 2.97 -19.39 -8.23
CA LEU A 51 2.47 -19.50 -6.85
C LEU A 51 1.47 -20.65 -6.68
N VAL A 52 0.55 -20.84 -7.63
CA VAL A 52 -0.42 -21.95 -7.59
C VAL A 52 0.28 -23.31 -7.71
N GLN A 53 1.38 -23.41 -8.44
CA GLN A 53 2.17 -24.65 -8.52
C GLN A 53 2.90 -24.98 -7.22
N LEU A 54 3.22 -23.97 -6.41
CA LEU A 54 3.90 -24.11 -5.11
C LEU A 54 2.92 -24.21 -3.93
N ALA A 55 1.66 -23.82 -4.12
CA ALA A 55 0.66 -23.80 -3.09
C ALA A 55 0.08 -25.21 -2.86
N VAL A 56 0.30 -25.75 -1.65
CA VAL A 56 -0.52 -26.81 -1.08
C VAL A 56 -1.49 -26.15 -0.12
N MET A 57 -2.77 -26.10 -0.48
CA MET A 57 -3.82 -25.64 0.41
C MET A 57 -4.53 -26.86 0.98
N ASP A 58 -4.19 -27.20 2.22
CA ASP A 58 -5.12 -27.99 3.04
C ASP A 58 -6.33 -27.12 3.36
N GLU A 59 -7.54 -27.65 3.18
CA GLU A 59 -8.80 -26.97 3.52
C GLU A 59 -8.98 -26.90 5.05
N TYR A 60 -8.16 -26.12 5.75
CA TYR A 60 -8.26 -25.94 7.19
C TYR A 60 -9.19 -24.78 7.55
N PHE A 61 -10.33 -25.13 8.16
CA PHE A 61 -11.18 -24.32 9.03
C PHE A 61 -11.49 -22.89 8.58
N LYS A 62 -12.33 -22.74 7.56
CA LYS A 62 -13.15 -21.52 7.43
C LYS A 62 -14.22 -21.59 8.52
N GLU A 63 -14.30 -20.59 9.39
CA GLU A 63 -15.50 -20.41 10.23
C GLU A 63 -16.68 -20.16 9.29
N ILE A 64 -17.46 -21.20 9.03
CA ILE A 64 -18.65 -21.10 8.21
C ILE A 64 -19.71 -20.38 9.04
N TYR A 65 -20.06 -19.17 8.64
CA TYR A 65 -21.18 -18.45 9.22
C TYR A 65 -22.47 -19.03 8.65
N SER A 66 -23.23 -19.74 9.48
CA SER A 66 -24.53 -20.31 9.10
C SER A 66 -25.65 -19.38 9.53
N PHE A 67 -26.51 -18.99 8.59
CA PHE A 67 -27.73 -18.23 8.83
C PHE A 67 -28.94 -19.08 8.46
N ASN A 68 -29.85 -19.28 9.41
CA ASN A 68 -31.15 -19.90 9.11
C ASN A 68 -32.17 -18.80 8.83
N VAL A 69 -32.74 -18.80 7.63
CA VAL A 69 -33.81 -17.88 7.22
C VAL A 69 -34.99 -18.70 6.74
N LEU A 70 -36.07 -18.74 7.53
CA LEU A 70 -37.31 -19.47 7.22
C LEU A 70 -37.08 -20.93 6.81
N GLY A 71 -36.13 -21.62 7.46
CA GLY A 71 -35.80 -23.01 7.17
C GLY A 71 -34.75 -23.22 6.07
N HIS A 72 -34.23 -22.14 5.47
CA HIS A 72 -33.07 -22.20 4.57
C HIS A 72 -31.79 -21.94 5.35
N ASP A 73 -30.89 -22.92 5.35
CA ASP A 73 -29.54 -22.77 5.91
C ASP A 73 -28.58 -22.21 4.85
N ILE A 74 -28.11 -21.00 5.08
CA ILE A 74 -27.18 -20.30 4.19
C ILE A 74 -25.81 -20.25 4.85
N ALA A 75 -24.84 -20.88 4.20
CA ALA A 75 -23.45 -20.92 4.63
C ALA A 75 -22.64 -19.79 3.96
N VAL A 76 -22.04 -18.92 4.77
CA VAL A 76 -21.16 -17.84 4.32
C VAL A 76 -19.74 -18.16 4.77
N ALA A 77 -18.87 -18.43 3.80
CA ALA A 77 -17.50 -18.85 4.06
C ALA A 77 -16.51 -17.68 4.26
N ASP A 78 -16.90 -16.46 3.90
CA ASP A 78 -16.06 -15.26 4.07
C ASP A 78 -16.35 -14.62 5.44
N GLU A 79 -15.33 -14.55 6.29
CA GLU A 79 -15.40 -14.01 7.65
C GLU A 79 -15.94 -12.57 7.67
N ARG A 80 -15.46 -11.71 6.75
CA ARG A 80 -15.84 -10.29 6.72
C ARG A 80 -17.30 -10.12 6.31
N ILE A 81 -17.76 -10.92 5.36
CA ILE A 81 -19.18 -10.93 4.95
C ILE A 81 -20.02 -11.50 6.09
N GLY A 82 -19.58 -12.59 6.73
CA GLY A 82 -20.24 -13.22 7.87
C GLY A 82 -20.45 -12.24 9.04
N GLU A 83 -19.38 -11.55 9.45
CA GLU A 83 -19.44 -10.53 10.50
C GLU A 83 -20.36 -9.36 10.13
N ALA A 84 -20.25 -8.85 8.91
CA ALA A 84 -21.06 -7.73 8.45
C ALA A 84 -22.56 -8.09 8.42
N LEU A 85 -22.90 -9.29 7.97
CA LEU A 85 -24.27 -9.80 7.98
C LEU A 85 -24.76 -10.07 9.41
N LYS A 86 -23.90 -10.56 10.31
CA LYS A 86 -24.24 -10.78 11.73
C LYS A 86 -24.53 -9.47 12.46
N ALA A 87 -23.88 -8.37 12.08
CA ALA A 87 -24.11 -7.04 12.65
C ALA A 87 -25.41 -6.37 12.17
N LEU A 88 -26.04 -6.88 11.11
CA LEU A 88 -27.29 -6.33 10.60
C LEU A 88 -28.50 -6.76 11.45
N PRO A 89 -29.53 -5.90 11.56
CA PRO A 89 -30.84 -6.31 12.04
C PRO A 89 -31.40 -7.49 11.22
N THR A 90 -32.08 -8.43 11.90
CA THR A 90 -32.59 -9.67 11.29
C THR A 90 -33.51 -9.40 10.09
N ASP A 91 -34.41 -8.44 10.20
CA ASP A 91 -35.37 -8.07 9.15
C ASP A 91 -34.71 -7.56 7.86
N ARG A 92 -33.53 -6.96 7.97
CA ARG A 92 -32.73 -6.47 6.85
C ARG A 92 -31.77 -7.54 6.33
N ARG A 93 -31.14 -8.28 7.24
CA ARG A 93 -30.23 -9.39 6.93
C ARG A 93 -30.93 -10.46 6.12
N ASP A 94 -32.13 -10.86 6.53
CA ASP A 94 -32.88 -11.94 5.87
C ASP A 94 -33.26 -11.54 4.44
N ILE A 95 -33.65 -10.28 4.20
CA ILE A 95 -33.89 -9.76 2.83
C ILE A 95 -32.63 -9.84 1.96
N ILE A 96 -31.46 -9.49 2.52
CA ILE A 96 -30.17 -9.56 1.80
C ILE A 96 -29.82 -11.02 1.49
N LEU A 97 -29.98 -11.92 2.45
CA LEU A 97 -29.72 -13.35 2.30
C LEU A 97 -30.63 -13.97 1.24
N LEU A 98 -31.95 -13.75 1.32
CA LEU A 98 -32.90 -14.29 0.35
C LEU A 98 -32.64 -13.77 -1.07
N PHE A 99 -32.31 -12.48 -1.22
CA PHE A 99 -32.11 -11.88 -2.54
C PHE A 99 -30.78 -12.29 -3.19
N TYR A 100 -29.67 -12.22 -2.44
CA TYR A 100 -28.32 -12.40 -3.01
C TYR A 100 -27.79 -13.83 -2.90
N PHE A 101 -28.30 -14.64 -1.96
CA PHE A 101 -27.81 -16.01 -1.76
C PHE A 101 -28.82 -17.07 -2.22
N LEU A 102 -30.12 -16.76 -2.27
CA LEU A 102 -31.16 -17.68 -2.77
C LEU A 102 -31.82 -17.21 -4.07
N ASP A 103 -31.30 -16.15 -4.71
CA ASP A 103 -31.79 -15.59 -5.98
C ASP A 103 -33.29 -15.28 -6.02
N MET A 104 -33.93 -15.06 -4.86
CA MET A 104 -35.36 -14.75 -4.79
C MET A 104 -35.62 -13.31 -5.23
N THR A 105 -36.70 -13.09 -5.97
CA THR A 105 -37.10 -11.75 -6.40
C THR A 105 -37.75 -10.95 -5.27
N ASP A 106 -37.75 -9.61 -5.36
CA ASP A 106 -38.43 -8.74 -4.37
C ASP A 106 -39.92 -9.08 -4.18
N ARG A 107 -40.57 -9.66 -5.20
CA ARG A 107 -41.96 -10.10 -5.13
C ARG A 107 -42.08 -11.38 -4.29
N GLU A 108 -41.26 -12.38 -4.58
CA GLU A 108 -41.24 -13.66 -3.87
C GLU A 108 -40.83 -13.47 -2.41
N ILE A 109 -39.84 -12.62 -2.14
CA ILE A 109 -39.44 -12.25 -0.77
C ILE A 109 -40.58 -11.52 -0.06
N GLY A 110 -41.30 -10.64 -0.76
CA GLY A 110 -42.45 -9.94 -0.20
C GLY A 110 -43.58 -10.90 0.18
N GLU A 111 -43.89 -11.84 -0.69
CA GLU A 111 -44.87 -12.91 -0.42
C GLU A 111 -44.44 -13.79 0.75
N LEU A 112 -43.15 -14.15 0.80
CA LEU A 112 -42.58 -15.01 1.84
C LEU A 112 -42.55 -14.35 3.22
N LEU A 113 -42.17 -13.06 3.29
CA LEU A 113 -42.06 -12.30 4.54
C LEU A 113 -43.35 -11.56 4.92
N ASN A 114 -44.43 -11.73 4.15
CA ASN A 114 -45.68 -10.97 4.27
C ASN A 114 -45.46 -9.44 4.24
N LEU A 115 -44.62 -8.98 3.31
CA LEU A 115 -44.25 -7.59 3.07
C LEU A 115 -44.64 -7.15 1.66
N VAL A 116 -44.95 -5.86 1.50
CA VAL A 116 -45.14 -5.28 0.16
C VAL A 116 -43.79 -5.24 -0.56
N ARG A 117 -43.76 -5.63 -1.86
CA ARG A 117 -42.57 -5.60 -2.73
C ARG A 117 -41.73 -4.32 -2.59
N ARG A 118 -42.38 -3.15 -2.51
CA ARG A 118 -41.69 -1.85 -2.37
C ARG A 118 -40.89 -1.75 -1.06
N THR A 119 -41.41 -2.30 0.04
CA THR A 119 -40.72 -2.34 1.33
C THR A 119 -39.48 -3.21 1.26
N VAL A 120 -39.57 -4.37 0.60
CA VAL A 120 -38.43 -5.28 0.37
C VAL A 120 -37.35 -4.57 -0.45
N ALA A 121 -37.73 -3.97 -1.58
CA ALA A 121 -36.82 -3.24 -2.45
C ALA A 121 -36.08 -2.11 -1.69
N TYR A 122 -36.82 -1.32 -0.91
CA TYR A 122 -36.26 -0.23 -0.09
C TYR A 122 -35.30 -0.74 0.99
N ARG A 123 -35.70 -1.76 1.75
CA ARG A 123 -34.86 -2.34 2.81
C ARG A 123 -33.58 -2.93 2.22
N ARG A 124 -33.66 -3.64 1.09
CA ARG A 124 -32.49 -4.17 0.38
C ARG A 124 -31.52 -3.07 -0.05
N THR A 125 -32.01 -2.03 -0.73
CA THR A 125 -31.14 -0.97 -1.26
C THR A 125 -30.53 -0.11 -0.16
N SER A 126 -31.30 0.24 0.87
CA SER A 126 -30.79 0.96 2.05
C SER A 126 -29.72 0.17 2.79
N THR A 127 -29.98 -1.12 3.05
CA THR A 127 -29.04 -2.00 3.76
C THR A 127 -27.74 -2.18 2.98
N LEU A 128 -27.82 -2.36 1.66
CA LEU A 128 -26.63 -2.45 0.81
C LEU A 128 -25.81 -1.15 0.81
N GLN A 129 -26.48 0.00 0.85
CA GLN A 129 -25.81 1.30 0.92
C GLN A 129 -25.12 1.52 2.27
N GLU A 130 -25.78 1.12 3.36
CA GLU A 130 -25.21 1.18 4.72
C GLU A 130 -23.95 0.31 4.82
N LEU A 131 -24.01 -0.93 4.33
CA LEU A 131 -22.84 -1.79 4.20
C LEU A 131 -21.74 -1.04 3.42
N LYS A 132 -22.01 -0.58 2.19
CA LYS A 132 -21.00 0.11 1.36
C LYS A 132 -20.35 1.32 2.04
N ASN A 133 -21.09 2.07 2.85
CA ASN A 133 -20.56 3.21 3.58
C ASN A 133 -19.61 2.77 4.70
N SER A 134 -19.97 1.74 5.48
CA SER A 134 -19.09 1.18 6.53
C SER A 134 -17.81 0.58 5.95
N TRP A 135 -17.83 0.13 4.69
CA TRP A 135 -16.64 -0.30 3.95
C TRP A 135 -15.72 0.86 3.54
N ARG A 136 -16.25 2.03 3.18
CA ARG A 136 -15.45 3.18 2.71
C ARG A 136 -14.74 3.93 3.83
N GLU A 137 -15.34 3.98 5.02
CA GLU A 137 -14.83 4.70 6.19
C GLU A 137 -13.50 4.11 6.72
N LYS A 138 -13.18 2.84 6.39
CA LYS A 138 -11.94 2.16 6.79
C LYS A 138 -10.73 2.34 5.85
N ARG A 139 -10.82 3.14 4.77
CA ARG A 139 -9.73 3.24 3.75
C ARG A 139 -9.03 4.61 3.59
N MET A 140 -9.24 5.58 4.48
CA MET A 140 -8.62 6.90 4.31
C MET A 140 -7.62 7.23 5.42
N ASN A 141 -6.32 7.05 5.15
CA ASN A 141 -5.22 7.81 5.76
C ASN A 141 -3.96 7.72 4.87
N SER A 142 -3.72 8.75 4.05
CA SER A 142 -2.38 9.18 3.60
C SER A 142 -2.51 10.35 2.61
N THR A 143 -2.40 11.58 3.12
CA THR A 143 -2.20 12.79 2.32
C THR A 143 -0.71 13.01 2.05
N HIS A 144 -0.30 13.14 0.78
CA HIS A 144 1.02 13.64 0.41
C HIS A 144 0.93 15.05 -0.18
N ALA A 145 1.57 16.00 0.49
CA ALA A 145 1.79 17.35 0.00
C ALA A 145 3.02 17.40 -0.94
N LYS A 146 2.80 17.85 -2.18
CA LYS A 146 3.85 18.19 -3.14
C LYS A 146 4.70 19.36 -2.61
N THR A 147 6.01 19.28 -2.77
CA THR A 147 6.86 20.47 -2.85
C THR A 147 7.89 20.25 -3.95
N GLY A 148 7.91 21.14 -4.94
CA GLY A 148 9.00 21.27 -5.89
C GLY A 148 9.89 22.42 -5.48
N ASN A 149 11.20 22.22 -5.50
CA ASN A 149 12.13 23.28 -5.84
C ASN A 149 13.44 22.68 -6.39
N ASN A 150 13.80 23.05 -7.62
CA ASN A 150 15.01 22.60 -8.33
C ASN A 150 16.19 23.52 -7.99
N GLY A 151 16.59 23.59 -6.72
CA GLY A 151 17.77 24.33 -6.28
C GLY A 151 18.63 23.49 -5.33
N LEU A 152 19.95 23.64 -5.39
CA LEU A 152 20.86 23.00 -4.44
C LEU A 152 20.48 23.36 -3.01
N LEU A 153 20.60 22.40 -2.09
CA LEU A 153 20.41 22.62 -0.66
C LEU A 153 21.21 23.84 -0.17
N PRO A 154 20.65 24.70 0.68
CA PRO A 154 21.40 25.79 1.30
C PRO A 154 22.54 25.26 2.17
N PHE A 155 23.68 25.92 2.14
CA PHE A 155 24.85 25.52 2.94
C PHE A 155 24.57 25.37 4.44
N PRO A 156 23.78 26.24 5.11
CA PRO A 156 23.45 26.07 6.52
C PRO A 156 22.74 24.74 6.84
N VAL A 157 21.87 24.28 5.94
CA VAL A 157 21.17 22.99 6.09
C VAL A 157 22.14 21.83 5.95
N ILE A 158 23.08 21.93 5.00
CA ILE A 158 24.12 20.90 4.79
C ILE A 158 25.01 20.78 6.04
N ALA A 159 25.49 21.91 6.55
CA ALA A 159 26.35 21.94 7.73
C ALA A 159 25.63 21.38 8.98
N ALA A 160 24.37 21.76 9.20
CA ALA A 160 23.56 21.24 10.29
C ALA A 160 23.31 19.72 10.16
N ALA A 161 23.03 19.24 8.95
CA ALA A 161 22.80 17.82 8.69
C ALA A 161 24.05 16.96 8.95
N SER A 162 25.23 17.44 8.54
CA SER A 162 26.51 16.76 8.83
C SER A 162 26.86 16.72 10.32
N ASN A 163 26.32 17.65 11.12
CA ASN A 163 26.46 17.65 12.57
C ASN A 163 25.41 16.79 13.29
N GLY A 164 24.50 16.13 12.56
CA GLY A 164 23.48 15.24 13.13
C GLY A 164 22.15 15.92 13.49
N ASP A 165 21.88 17.15 13.01
CA ASP A 165 20.56 17.76 13.18
C ASP A 165 19.49 16.99 12.39
N ILE A 166 18.53 16.42 13.13
CA ILE A 166 17.45 15.59 12.59
C ILE A 166 16.58 16.35 11.59
N ASN A 167 16.27 17.62 11.87
CA ASN A 167 15.43 18.44 10.98
C ASN A 167 16.17 18.73 9.67
N ALA A 168 17.49 18.98 9.76
CA ALA A 168 18.32 19.21 8.59
C ALA A 168 18.49 17.93 7.75
N ILE A 169 18.71 16.77 8.38
CA ILE A 169 18.75 15.47 7.69
C ILE A 169 17.44 15.19 6.95
N ASN A 170 16.30 15.43 7.60
CA ASN A 170 14.99 15.26 6.98
C ASN A 170 14.79 16.21 5.78
N ALA A 171 15.30 17.45 5.86
CA ALA A 171 15.30 18.37 4.74
C ALA A 171 16.16 17.86 3.55
N VAL A 172 17.30 17.21 3.84
CA VAL A 172 18.13 16.56 2.80
C VAL A 172 17.40 15.38 2.16
N LEU A 173 16.79 14.50 2.95
CA LEU A 173 15.99 13.37 2.45
C LEU A 173 14.85 13.86 1.55
N LYS A 174 14.12 14.89 2.00
CA LYS A 174 13.04 15.49 1.22
C LYS A 174 13.53 16.09 -0.10
N HIS A 175 14.73 16.68 -0.11
CA HIS A 175 15.33 17.21 -1.34
C HIS A 175 15.64 16.11 -2.37
N TYR A 176 16.15 14.95 -1.92
CA TYR A 176 16.49 13.83 -2.79
C TYR A 176 15.33 12.85 -3.05
N GLU A 177 14.16 13.06 -2.45
CA GLU A 177 13.01 12.15 -2.54
C GLU A 177 12.69 11.72 -3.97
N ARG A 178 12.63 12.66 -4.92
CA ARG A 178 12.33 12.34 -6.34
C ARG A 178 13.43 11.52 -6.99
N TYR A 179 14.69 11.81 -6.66
CA TYR A 179 15.83 11.09 -7.22
C TYR A 179 15.92 9.67 -6.66
N ILE A 180 15.68 9.51 -5.35
CA ILE A 180 15.57 8.21 -4.68
C ILE A 180 14.39 7.43 -5.29
N ALA A 181 13.20 8.03 -5.37
CA ALA A 181 12.02 7.40 -5.95
C ALA A 181 12.31 6.87 -7.36
N ALA A 182 12.93 7.68 -8.22
CA ALA A 182 13.30 7.29 -9.58
C ALA A 182 14.29 6.12 -9.62
N LEU A 183 15.29 6.09 -8.72
CA LEU A 183 16.24 4.96 -8.63
C LEU A 183 15.57 3.69 -8.10
N SER A 184 14.57 3.83 -7.23
CA SER A 184 13.84 2.71 -6.63
C SER A 184 12.67 2.18 -7.47
N ILE A 185 12.51 2.60 -8.74
CA ILE A 185 11.47 2.05 -9.61
C ILE A 185 11.86 0.65 -10.07
N ARG A 186 10.96 -0.31 -9.89
CA ARG A 186 11.10 -1.68 -10.37
C ARG A 186 9.76 -2.20 -10.91
N GLN A 187 9.84 -3.18 -11.81
CA GLN A 187 8.69 -3.97 -12.20
C GLN A 187 8.31 -4.90 -11.03
N LEU A 188 7.12 -4.68 -10.46
CA LEU A 188 6.48 -5.51 -9.44
C LEU A 188 5.16 -6.06 -9.99
N TYR A 189 4.67 -7.15 -9.42
CA TYR A 189 3.41 -7.77 -9.83
C TYR A 189 2.29 -7.38 -8.86
N ASP A 190 1.13 -6.98 -9.39
CA ASP A 190 -0.05 -6.75 -8.56
C ASP A 190 -0.69 -8.09 -8.10
N GLU A 191 -1.72 -7.98 -7.27
CA GLU A 191 -2.56 -9.13 -6.85
C GLU A 191 -3.20 -9.88 -8.01
N ASN A 192 -3.08 -9.42 -9.26
CA ASN A 192 -3.54 -10.06 -10.48
C ASN A 192 -2.41 -10.68 -11.33
N GLY A 193 -1.15 -10.50 -10.93
CA GLY A 193 0.02 -10.94 -11.67
C GLY A 193 0.37 -10.04 -12.86
N ASN A 194 -0.20 -8.83 -12.94
CA ASN A 194 0.15 -7.87 -13.97
C ASN A 194 1.41 -7.07 -13.55
N PRO A 195 2.36 -6.84 -14.47
CA PRO A 195 3.55 -6.07 -14.17
C PRO A 195 3.25 -4.57 -14.11
N HIS A 196 3.69 -3.92 -13.04
CA HIS A 196 3.62 -2.47 -12.83
C HIS A 196 4.98 -1.92 -12.46
N LEU A 197 5.31 -0.74 -13.01
CA LEU A 197 6.48 0.02 -12.59
C LEU A 197 6.15 0.77 -11.31
N CYS A 198 6.58 0.24 -10.17
CA CYS A 198 6.31 0.78 -8.86
C CYS A 198 7.61 1.12 -8.13
N VAL A 199 7.53 2.07 -7.20
CA VAL A 199 8.63 2.35 -6.28
C VAL A 199 8.70 1.22 -5.27
N ASP A 200 9.80 0.46 -5.28
CA ASP A 200 10.11 -0.58 -4.32
C ASP A 200 10.35 0.07 -2.93
N PRO A 201 9.46 -0.16 -1.94
CA PRO A 201 9.57 0.48 -0.63
C PRO A 201 10.82 0.06 0.15
N GLU A 202 11.28 -1.18 -0.02
CA GLU A 202 12.47 -1.69 0.68
C GLU A 202 13.73 -1.07 0.09
N PHE A 203 13.81 -1.03 -1.24
CA PHE A 203 14.93 -0.40 -1.93
C PHE A 203 15.00 1.10 -1.65
N ARG A 204 13.84 1.79 -1.65
CA ARG A 204 13.75 3.19 -1.22
C ARG A 204 14.32 3.39 0.18
N ARG A 205 13.88 2.58 1.16
CA ARG A 205 14.36 2.65 2.55
C ARG A 205 15.87 2.41 2.65
N ARG A 206 16.40 1.47 1.85
CA ARG A 206 17.85 1.20 1.78
C ARG A 206 18.64 2.40 1.28
N LEU A 207 18.18 3.05 0.22
CA LEU A 207 18.78 4.28 -0.32
C LEU A 207 18.74 5.43 0.69
N GLU A 208 17.61 5.64 1.36
CA GLU A 208 17.45 6.65 2.42
C GLU A 208 18.41 6.39 3.59
N THR A 209 18.48 5.14 4.06
CA THR A 209 19.40 4.73 5.14
C THR A 209 20.85 4.94 4.76
N LYS A 210 21.24 4.56 3.54
CA LYS A 210 22.61 4.77 3.04
C LYS A 210 22.95 6.25 2.94
N LEU A 211 22.00 7.07 2.51
CA LEU A 211 22.19 8.51 2.42
C LEU A 211 22.38 9.14 3.82
N ILE A 212 21.51 8.83 4.79
CA ILE A 212 21.63 9.32 6.18
C ILE A 212 23.00 8.99 6.77
N THR A 213 23.38 7.71 6.73
CA THR A 213 24.65 7.24 7.28
C THR A 213 25.86 7.92 6.65
N ARG A 214 25.80 8.24 5.35
CA ARG A 214 26.90 8.92 4.65
C ARG A 214 26.92 10.43 4.86
N ILE A 215 25.78 11.09 5.04
CA ILE A 215 25.71 12.53 5.36
C ILE A 215 26.48 12.82 6.65
N LEU A 216 26.35 11.96 7.67
CA LEU A 216 27.08 12.10 8.95
C LEU A 216 28.61 11.97 8.79
N THR A 217 29.08 11.37 7.69
CA THR A 217 30.52 11.25 7.39
C THR A 217 31.06 12.36 6.49
N PHE A 218 30.19 13.25 6.00
CA PHE A 218 30.58 14.33 5.11
C PHE A 218 31.35 15.42 5.87
N ARG A 219 32.56 15.74 5.41
CA ARG A 219 33.41 16.76 6.05
C ARG A 219 33.05 18.14 5.51
N VAL A 220 32.65 19.04 6.41
CA VAL A 220 32.18 20.41 6.08
C VAL A 220 33.32 21.45 6.00
N ALA A 221 34.59 21.02 6.22
CA ALA A 221 35.78 21.89 6.32
C ALA A 221 35.87 22.95 5.20
#